data_AF-A0A251VSD2-F1
#
_entry.id   AF-A0A251VSD2-F1
#
_cell.length_a   1.000
_cell.length_b   1.000
_cell.length_c   1.000
_cell.angle_alpha   90.00
_cell.angle_beta   90.00
_cell.angle_gamma   90.00
#
_symmetry.space_group_name_H-M   'P 1'
#
loop_
_entity.id
_entity.type
_entity.pdbx_description
1 polymer ?
#
loop_
_entity_poly.entity_id
_entity_poly.type
_entity_poly.pdbx_seq_one_letter_code
_entity_poly.pdbx_strand_id
1 'polypeptide(L)'
;MWSKNSSNDWKRVKDNHIWELQENKVLPALKLSYDTLLPHIKRCFAYCCLFPKGYWVEKDVLIPVWVSNGLIPPRGENDLYVLGEEILNCLVWRSFFQVNAFFNEYWYKMHDLMHDLAEDVMGDDCLVIQPGREARITNEVLHVSSSCPDEKFQFSSKDLEKLMSLKSIFMFGYKYICDICQICNHMYLRVLYLHQIELSALPESIYKLKHLRYLNLSRSSIDVLPKSIMYLQNLQYLILSYSSIKVLPESIVYLQNLQVLILDHCSNLCKLPEGLRYMSSLQHLDICGTDSLKHLPSGVQELTSLKWLPWFPVSNESGAKIGELGDLNLLERLRIAKLENVEGLSEAKNADLKCKSNLLVLDLEWKGYHMSEDNDEEVLEGLEPNPCLKEFWVYLVTWERIFLQVGWSI
;
A
#
# COMPACT_ATOMS: atom_id res chain seq x y z
N MET A 1 -2.92 -27.97 -1.59
CA MET A 1 -3.84 -27.82 -2.74
C MET A 1 -4.72 -29.06 -2.85
N TRP A 2 -6.05 -28.93 -2.75
CA TRP A 2 -6.97 -30.02 -3.09
C TRP A 2 -7.39 -29.83 -4.55
N SER A 3 -6.64 -30.40 -5.49
CA SER A 3 -7.17 -30.64 -6.83
C SER A 3 -8.03 -31.90 -6.75
N LYS A 4 -9.28 -31.81 -7.19
CA LYS A 4 -10.21 -32.95 -7.25
C LYS A 4 -9.72 -33.91 -8.33
N ASN A 5 -8.83 -34.83 -7.95
CA ASN A 5 -8.13 -35.70 -8.90
C ASN A 5 -8.81 -37.06 -9.05
N SER A 6 -9.82 -37.38 -8.23
CA SER A 6 -10.54 -38.66 -8.33
C SER A 6 -11.90 -38.50 -9.00
N SER A 7 -12.32 -39.53 -9.75
CA SER A 7 -13.68 -39.61 -10.32
C SER A 7 -14.78 -39.45 -9.26
N ASN A 8 -14.51 -39.88 -8.02
CA ASN A 8 -15.45 -39.74 -6.90
C ASN A 8 -15.63 -38.28 -6.45
N ASP A 9 -14.57 -37.46 -6.52
CA ASP A 9 -14.66 -36.03 -6.21
C ASP A 9 -15.51 -35.28 -7.23
N TRP A 10 -15.41 -35.67 -8.50
CA TRP A 10 -16.24 -35.12 -9.58
C TRP A 10 -17.70 -35.58 -9.49
N LYS A 11 -17.96 -36.82 -9.08
CA LYS A 11 -19.33 -37.29 -8.79
C LYS A 11 -19.98 -36.47 -7.67
N ARG A 12 -19.25 -36.22 -6.57
CA ARG A 12 -19.74 -35.36 -5.47
C ARG A 12 -20.06 -33.93 -5.90
N VAL A 13 -19.33 -33.38 -6.87
CA VAL A 13 -19.64 -32.07 -7.46
C VAL A 13 -20.93 -32.13 -8.28
N LYS A 14 -21.05 -33.15 -9.14
CA LYS A 14 -22.21 -33.34 -10.01
C LYS A 14 -23.50 -33.52 -9.21
N ASP A 15 -23.44 -34.28 -8.13
CA ASP A 15 -24.61 -34.69 -7.36
C ASP A 15 -24.93 -33.73 -6.19
N ASN A 16 -24.34 -32.52 -6.19
CA ASN A 16 -24.54 -31.55 -5.11
C ASN A 16 -25.91 -30.84 -5.22
N HIS A 17 -26.69 -30.87 -4.14
CA HIS A 17 -27.98 -30.17 -4.00
C HIS A 17 -27.94 -28.66 -4.33
N ILE A 18 -26.75 -28.04 -4.31
CA ILE A 18 -26.56 -26.62 -4.65
C ILE A 18 -27.12 -26.27 -6.04
N TRP A 19 -27.10 -27.22 -6.99
CA TRP A 19 -27.59 -27.04 -8.35
C TRP A 19 -29.11 -26.86 -8.45
N GLU A 20 -29.85 -27.15 -7.38
CA GLU A 20 -31.31 -27.07 -7.32
C GLU A 20 -31.80 -25.74 -6.71
N LEU A 21 -30.88 -24.89 -6.21
CA LEU A 21 -31.24 -23.72 -5.41
C LEU A 21 -31.75 -22.51 -6.23
N GLN A 22 -31.45 -22.41 -7.53
CA GLN A 22 -31.92 -21.31 -8.40
C GLN A 22 -32.04 -21.72 -9.88
N GLU A 23 -32.92 -21.05 -10.64
CA GLU A 23 -33.04 -21.24 -12.10
C GLU A 23 -31.75 -20.87 -12.84
N ASN A 24 -31.03 -19.85 -12.36
CA ASN A 24 -29.71 -19.48 -12.86
C ASN A 24 -28.62 -20.30 -12.15
N LYS A 25 -28.06 -21.29 -12.85
CA LYS A 25 -27.02 -22.21 -12.32
C LYS A 25 -25.67 -21.56 -12.06
N VAL A 26 -25.48 -20.28 -12.40
CA VAL A 26 -24.19 -19.59 -12.20
C VAL A 26 -23.89 -19.38 -10.72
N LEU A 27 -24.81 -18.84 -9.91
CA LEU A 27 -24.58 -18.60 -8.48
C LEU A 27 -24.27 -19.89 -7.69
N PRO A 28 -25.01 -21.01 -7.88
CA PRO A 28 -24.62 -22.31 -7.36
C PRO A 28 -23.20 -22.76 -7.73
N ALA A 29 -22.76 -22.56 -8.97
CA ALA A 29 -21.41 -22.90 -9.41
C ALA A 29 -20.34 -22.08 -8.69
N LEU A 30 -20.58 -20.77 -8.52
CA LEU A 30 -19.68 -19.87 -7.80
C LEU A 30 -19.61 -20.24 -6.32
N LYS A 31 -20.77 -20.51 -5.69
CA LYS A 31 -20.84 -20.92 -4.28
C LYS A 31 -20.12 -22.25 -4.06
N LEU A 32 -20.24 -23.22 -4.96
CA LEU A 32 -19.48 -24.47 -4.90
C LEU A 32 -17.97 -24.22 -4.94
N SER A 33 -17.52 -23.30 -5.80
CA SER A 33 -16.10 -22.93 -5.88
C SER A 33 -15.61 -22.32 -4.57
N TYR A 34 -16.42 -21.44 -3.98
CA TYR A 34 -16.19 -20.83 -2.67
C TYR A 34 -16.14 -21.88 -1.55
N ASP A 35 -17.09 -22.82 -1.51
CA ASP A 35 -17.21 -23.80 -0.43
C ASP A 35 -15.98 -24.69 -0.29
N THR A 36 -15.23 -24.88 -1.37
CA THR A 36 -13.98 -25.65 -1.38
C THR A 36 -12.74 -24.90 -0.89
N LEU A 37 -12.84 -23.60 -0.60
CA LEU A 37 -11.73 -22.79 -0.08
C LEU A 37 -11.45 -23.09 1.40
N LEU A 38 -10.19 -22.90 1.81
CA LEU A 38 -9.81 -22.98 3.21
C LEU A 38 -10.45 -21.81 4.01
N PRO A 39 -10.72 -21.97 5.32
CA PRO A 39 -11.42 -20.96 6.10
C PRO A 39 -10.81 -19.55 6.06
N HIS A 40 -9.48 -19.42 6.13
CA HIS A 40 -8.82 -18.10 6.06
C HIS A 40 -8.91 -17.46 4.67
N ILE A 41 -8.87 -18.26 3.61
CA ILE A 41 -9.04 -17.80 2.22
C ILE A 41 -10.49 -17.33 1.99
N LYS A 42 -11.46 -18.08 2.53
CA LYS A 42 -12.89 -17.69 2.51
C LYS A 42 -13.10 -16.31 3.12
N ARG A 43 -12.50 -16.05 4.29
CA ARG A 43 -12.61 -14.77 4.99
C ARG A 43 -11.96 -13.63 4.20
N CYS A 44 -10.76 -13.84 3.64
CA CYS A 44 -10.09 -12.83 2.82
C CYS A 44 -10.91 -12.49 1.57
N PHE A 45 -11.46 -13.49 0.87
CA PHE A 45 -12.35 -13.29 -0.27
C PHE A 45 -13.63 -12.54 0.10
N ALA A 46 -14.35 -12.99 1.13
CA ALA A 46 -15.61 -12.39 1.55
C ALA A 46 -15.43 -10.90 1.91
N TYR A 47 -14.35 -10.58 2.62
CA TYR A 47 -13.98 -9.21 2.99
C TYR A 47 -13.79 -8.28 1.78
N CYS A 48 -13.49 -8.81 0.60
CA CYS A 48 -13.33 -8.00 -0.61
C CYS A 48 -14.62 -7.37 -1.13
N CYS A 49 -15.81 -7.77 -0.64
CA CYS A 49 -17.06 -7.08 -0.97
C CYS A 49 -17.10 -5.62 -0.47
N LEU A 50 -16.15 -5.22 0.38
CA LEU A 50 -16.00 -3.83 0.80
C LEU A 50 -15.41 -2.95 -0.31
N PHE A 51 -14.77 -3.53 -1.33
CA PHE A 51 -14.37 -2.77 -2.52
C PHE A 51 -15.54 -2.70 -3.50
N PRO A 52 -15.75 -1.56 -4.19
CA PRO A 52 -16.92 -1.39 -5.04
C PRO A 52 -16.90 -2.35 -6.24
N LYS A 53 -18.07 -2.69 -6.76
CA LYS A 53 -18.18 -3.44 -8.02
C LYS A 53 -17.41 -2.75 -9.13
N GLY A 54 -16.66 -3.54 -9.91
CA GLY A 54 -15.82 -3.03 -11.00
C GLY A 54 -14.52 -2.33 -10.56
N TYR A 55 -14.27 -2.16 -9.26
CA TYR A 55 -13.06 -1.50 -8.75
C TYR A 55 -11.81 -2.36 -8.99
N TRP A 56 -10.75 -1.72 -9.49
CA TRP A 56 -9.44 -2.32 -9.62
C TRP A 56 -8.61 -1.98 -8.39
N VAL A 57 -8.02 -3.00 -7.76
CA VAL A 57 -7.23 -2.86 -6.55
C VAL A 57 -5.85 -3.50 -6.74
N GLU A 58 -4.82 -2.86 -6.20
CA GLU A 58 -3.46 -3.38 -6.18
C GLU A 58 -3.28 -4.36 -5.00
N LYS A 59 -2.35 -5.31 -5.14
CA LYS A 59 -2.05 -6.25 -4.04
C LYS A 59 -1.56 -5.53 -2.77
N ASP A 60 -0.84 -4.42 -2.94
CA ASP A 60 -0.29 -3.58 -1.87
C ASP A 60 -1.35 -2.74 -1.14
N VAL A 61 -2.59 -2.77 -1.63
CA VAL A 61 -3.76 -2.30 -0.88
C VAL A 61 -4.49 -3.50 -0.26
N LEU A 62 -4.71 -4.54 -1.04
CA LEU A 62 -5.55 -5.68 -0.67
C LEU A 62 -4.98 -6.51 0.48
N ILE A 63 -3.68 -6.84 0.43
CA ILE A 63 -3.04 -7.67 1.44
C ILE A 63 -2.94 -6.92 2.78
N PRO A 64 -2.48 -5.65 2.84
CA PRO A 64 -2.45 -4.89 4.09
C PRO A 64 -3.80 -4.76 4.79
N VAL A 65 -4.92 -4.62 4.09
CA VAL A 65 -6.24 -4.55 4.75
C VAL A 65 -6.66 -5.90 5.35
N TRP A 66 -6.23 -7.02 4.75
CA TRP A 66 -6.42 -8.35 5.33
C TRP A 66 -5.55 -8.56 6.58
N VAL A 67 -4.27 -8.18 6.51
CA VAL A 67 -3.33 -8.24 7.64
C VAL A 67 -3.82 -7.39 8.80
N SER A 68 -4.23 -6.15 8.52
CA SER A 68 -4.68 -5.18 9.52
C SER A 68 -5.94 -5.65 10.26
N ASN A 69 -6.84 -6.36 9.58
CA ASN A 69 -8.00 -6.99 10.23
C ASN A 69 -7.70 -8.31 10.94
N GLY A 70 -6.52 -8.90 10.73
CA GLY A 70 -6.16 -10.22 11.26
C GLY A 70 -6.92 -11.36 10.57
N LEU A 71 -7.17 -11.23 9.26
CA LEU A 71 -7.82 -12.29 8.47
C LEU A 71 -6.86 -13.42 8.11
N ILE A 72 -5.56 -13.11 8.07
CA ILE A 72 -4.48 -14.04 7.76
C ILE A 72 -3.92 -14.60 9.08
N PRO A 73 -4.05 -15.91 9.34
CA PRO A 73 -3.48 -16.50 10.55
C PRO A 73 -1.95 -16.58 10.42
N PRO A 74 -1.19 -16.16 11.45
CA PRO A 74 0.26 -16.33 11.44
C PRO A 74 0.62 -17.82 11.39
N ARG A 75 1.67 -18.15 10.64
CA ARG A 75 2.24 -19.50 10.57
C ARG A 75 3.71 -19.45 11.00
N GLY A 76 3.95 -19.63 12.30
CA GLY A 76 5.29 -19.48 12.86
C GLY A 76 5.82 -18.06 12.69
N GLU A 77 7.03 -17.94 12.15
CA GLU A 77 7.72 -16.66 11.91
C GLU A 77 7.50 -16.11 10.48
N ASN A 78 6.59 -16.70 9.70
CA ASN A 78 6.36 -16.29 8.32
C ASN A 78 5.80 -14.86 8.23
N ASP A 79 6.30 -14.11 7.25
CA ASP A 79 5.78 -12.79 6.88
C ASP A 79 4.31 -12.89 6.44
N LEU A 80 3.45 -12.12 7.11
CA LEU A 80 2.02 -12.09 6.83
C LEU A 80 1.71 -11.55 5.43
N TYR A 81 2.57 -10.70 4.87
CA TYR A 81 2.43 -10.22 3.50
C TYR A 81 2.62 -11.36 2.50
N VAL A 82 3.66 -12.18 2.67
CA VAL A 82 3.94 -13.36 1.83
C VAL A 82 2.80 -14.37 1.89
N LEU A 83 2.27 -14.64 3.10
CA LEU A 83 1.07 -15.48 3.25
C LEU A 83 -0.16 -14.85 2.55
N GLY A 84 -0.27 -13.53 2.55
CA GLY A 84 -1.29 -12.79 1.79
C GLY A 84 -1.17 -12.97 0.28
N GLU A 85 0.06 -12.96 -0.25
CA GLU A 85 0.31 -13.23 -1.67
C GLU A 85 -0.07 -14.66 -2.05
N GLU A 86 0.23 -15.66 -1.23
CA GLU A 86 -0.22 -17.04 -1.44
C GLU A 86 -1.75 -17.14 -1.52
N ILE A 87 -2.46 -16.43 -0.63
CA ILE A 87 -3.92 -16.38 -0.61
C ILE A 87 -4.45 -15.72 -1.90
N LEU A 88 -3.90 -14.57 -2.28
CA LEU A 88 -4.30 -13.85 -3.49
C LEU A 88 -4.06 -14.71 -4.74
N ASN A 89 -2.89 -15.34 -4.86
CA ASN A 89 -2.56 -16.25 -5.95
C ASN A 89 -3.52 -17.44 -6.03
N CYS A 90 -3.95 -18.00 -4.88
CA CYS A 90 -4.96 -19.05 -4.84
C CYS A 90 -6.32 -18.58 -5.37
N LEU A 91 -6.75 -17.36 -5.01
CA LEU A 91 -8.00 -16.76 -5.47
C LEU A 91 -7.96 -16.46 -6.98
N VAL A 92 -6.85 -15.89 -7.46
CA VAL A 92 -6.60 -15.66 -8.89
C VAL A 92 -6.62 -16.97 -9.68
N TRP A 93 -5.92 -18.00 -9.20
CA TRP A 93 -5.86 -19.31 -9.85
C TRP A 93 -7.23 -19.98 -9.97
N ARG A 94 -8.15 -19.67 -9.05
CA ARG A 94 -9.55 -20.14 -9.07
C ARG A 94 -10.50 -19.17 -9.78
N SER A 95 -9.98 -18.15 -10.45
CA SER A 95 -10.73 -17.13 -11.19
C SER A 95 -11.70 -16.31 -10.33
N PHE A 96 -11.40 -16.12 -9.04
CA PHE A 96 -12.14 -15.19 -8.17
C PHE A 96 -11.81 -13.73 -8.49
N PHE A 97 -10.62 -13.48 -9.04
CA PHE A 97 -10.18 -12.18 -9.54
C PHE A 97 -9.80 -12.25 -11.01
N GLN A 98 -10.19 -11.21 -11.74
CA GLN A 98 -9.60 -10.84 -13.01
C GLN A 98 -8.28 -10.13 -12.75
N VAL A 99 -7.27 -10.41 -13.57
CA VAL A 99 -5.94 -9.82 -13.46
C VAL A 99 -5.68 -8.97 -14.70
N ASN A 100 -5.12 -7.79 -14.49
CA ASN A 100 -4.63 -6.93 -15.54
C ASN A 100 -3.23 -6.43 -15.19
N ALA A 101 -2.34 -6.36 -16.18
CA ALA A 101 -0.98 -5.89 -16.00
C ALA A 101 -0.83 -4.53 -16.70
N PHE A 102 -0.58 -3.48 -15.93
CA PHE A 102 -0.32 -2.12 -16.43
C PHE A 102 1.00 -1.63 -15.86
N PHE A 103 1.91 -1.13 -16.70
CA PHE A 103 3.19 -0.54 -16.25
C PHE A 103 4.01 -1.44 -15.30
N ASN A 104 4.02 -2.76 -15.52
CA ASN A 104 4.64 -3.78 -14.65
C ASN A 104 4.01 -3.94 -13.25
N GLU A 105 2.83 -3.36 -13.02
CA GLU A 105 2.02 -3.56 -11.83
C GLU A 105 0.79 -4.42 -12.15
N TYR A 106 0.43 -5.29 -11.21
CA TYR A 106 -0.73 -6.18 -11.34
C TYR A 106 -1.91 -5.61 -10.58
N TRP A 107 -3.01 -5.42 -11.32
CA TRP A 107 -4.28 -4.94 -10.82
C TRP A 107 -5.29 -6.09 -10.80
N TYR A 108 -6.06 -6.16 -9.72
CA TYR A 108 -7.03 -7.21 -9.48
C TYR A 108 -8.44 -6.62 -9.44
N LYS A 109 -9.39 -7.30 -10.09
CA LYS A 109 -10.80 -6.90 -10.08
C LYS A 109 -11.67 -8.12 -9.80
N MET A 110 -12.60 -7.96 -8.86
CA MET A 110 -13.63 -8.97 -8.62
C MET A 110 -14.78 -8.77 -9.61
N HIS A 111 -15.24 -9.87 -10.22
CA HIS A 111 -16.43 -9.84 -11.07
C HIS A 111 -17.69 -9.58 -10.22
N ASP A 112 -18.67 -8.85 -10.74
CA ASP A 112 -19.86 -8.43 -9.98
C ASP A 112 -20.63 -9.59 -9.32
N LEU A 113 -20.76 -10.73 -10.03
CA LEU A 113 -21.36 -11.95 -9.45
C LEU A 113 -20.53 -12.59 -8.33
N MET A 114 -19.18 -12.47 -8.37
CA MET A 114 -18.32 -12.89 -7.27
C MET A 114 -18.42 -11.91 -6.09
N HIS A 115 -18.59 -10.63 -6.37
CA HIS A 115 -18.85 -9.62 -5.36
C HIS A 115 -20.19 -9.89 -4.66
N ASP A 116 -21.27 -10.18 -5.40
CA ASP A 116 -22.58 -10.53 -4.82
C ASP A 116 -22.47 -11.76 -3.93
N LEU A 117 -21.68 -12.77 -4.34
CA LEU A 117 -21.39 -13.93 -3.50
C LEU A 117 -20.59 -13.57 -2.24
N ALA A 118 -19.60 -12.67 -2.35
CA ALA A 118 -18.81 -12.22 -1.20
C ALA A 118 -19.67 -11.45 -0.19
N GLU A 119 -20.57 -10.59 -0.66
CA GLU A 119 -21.55 -9.84 0.14
C GLU A 119 -22.55 -10.79 0.84
N ASP A 120 -23.11 -11.77 0.11
CA ASP A 120 -23.97 -12.83 0.67
C ASP A 120 -23.27 -13.62 1.79
N VAL A 121 -21.99 -13.94 1.59
CA VAL A 121 -21.19 -14.68 2.57
C VAL A 121 -20.89 -13.85 3.81
N MET A 122 -20.65 -12.54 3.66
CA MET A 122 -20.43 -11.63 4.80
C MET A 122 -21.71 -11.43 5.61
N GLY A 123 -22.88 -11.44 4.96
CA GLY A 123 -24.16 -11.28 5.63
C GLY A 123 -24.19 -10.02 6.51
N ASP A 124 -24.65 -10.17 7.74
CA ASP A 124 -24.81 -9.06 8.70
C ASP A 124 -23.48 -8.50 9.26
N ASP A 125 -22.35 -9.17 9.02
CA ASP A 125 -21.03 -8.65 9.41
C ASP A 125 -20.63 -7.41 8.58
N CYS A 126 -21.24 -7.21 7.41
CA CYS A 126 -20.95 -6.07 6.53
C CYS A 126 -22.17 -5.25 6.16
N LEU A 127 -21.94 -3.96 5.92
CA LEU A 127 -22.91 -3.05 5.35
C LEU A 127 -22.29 -2.34 4.15
N VAL A 128 -22.73 -2.71 2.94
CA VAL A 128 -22.33 -2.07 1.70
C VAL A 128 -23.41 -1.10 1.25
N ILE A 129 -23.10 0.19 1.31
CA ILE A 129 -24.02 1.29 1.03
C ILE A 129 -23.87 1.68 -0.43
N GLN A 130 -24.96 1.50 -1.18
CA GLN A 130 -25.05 1.81 -2.60
C GLN A 130 -26.11 2.89 -2.86
N PRO A 131 -25.96 3.71 -3.92
CA PRO A 131 -26.97 4.70 -4.31
C PRO A 131 -28.35 4.07 -4.47
N GLY A 132 -29.37 4.70 -3.89
CA GLY A 132 -30.78 4.29 -4.05
C GLY A 132 -31.20 3.04 -3.27
N ARG A 133 -30.34 2.46 -2.42
CA ARG A 133 -30.69 1.38 -1.48
C ARG A 133 -30.84 1.93 -0.05
N GLU A 134 -31.96 1.63 0.60
CA GLU A 134 -32.10 1.88 2.04
C GLU A 134 -31.16 0.95 2.82
N ALA A 135 -30.23 1.53 3.58
CA ALA A 135 -29.32 0.81 4.44
C ALA A 135 -29.95 0.58 5.83
N ARG A 136 -30.09 -0.69 6.25
CA ARG A 136 -30.50 -1.02 7.62
C ARG A 136 -29.26 -1.21 8.49
N ILE A 137 -29.05 -0.28 9.41
CA ILE A 137 -27.90 -0.31 10.32
C ILE A 137 -28.29 -1.05 11.60
N THR A 138 -27.58 -2.14 11.87
CA THR A 138 -27.70 -2.99 13.06
C THR A 138 -26.45 -2.86 13.94
N ASN A 139 -26.50 -3.40 15.16
CA ASN A 139 -25.38 -3.32 16.11
C ASN A 139 -24.29 -4.38 15.86
N GLU A 140 -24.53 -5.30 14.92
CA GLU A 140 -23.67 -6.44 14.60
C GLU A 140 -22.67 -6.12 13.49
N VAL A 141 -22.91 -5.04 12.73
CA VAL A 141 -22.05 -4.63 11.61
C VAL A 141 -20.61 -4.38 12.07
N LEU A 142 -19.69 -5.14 11.50
CA LEU A 142 -18.25 -5.05 11.74
C LEU A 142 -17.54 -4.23 10.67
N HIS A 143 -18.09 -4.19 9.46
CA HIS A 143 -17.44 -3.58 8.31
C HIS A 143 -18.44 -2.75 7.50
N VAL A 144 -18.06 -1.51 7.20
CA VAL A 144 -18.88 -0.59 6.43
C VAL A 144 -18.13 -0.22 5.16
N SER A 145 -18.83 -0.24 4.04
CA SER A 145 -18.34 0.32 2.77
C SER A 145 -19.38 1.27 2.18
N SER A 146 -18.94 2.38 1.61
CA SER A 146 -19.81 3.33 0.91
C SER A 146 -19.16 3.81 -0.37
N SER A 147 -19.94 3.85 -1.44
CA SER A 147 -19.54 4.34 -2.77
C SER A 147 -20.71 5.08 -3.41
N CYS A 148 -21.12 6.19 -2.78
CA CYS A 148 -22.18 7.03 -3.33
C CYS A 148 -21.57 8.24 -4.04
N PRO A 149 -21.56 8.30 -5.38
CA PRO A 149 -20.83 9.31 -6.13
C PRO A 149 -21.43 10.73 -6.05
N ASP A 150 -22.70 10.89 -5.65
CA ASP A 150 -23.43 12.15 -5.86
C ASP A 150 -24.23 12.69 -4.65
N GLU A 151 -24.11 12.08 -3.47
CA GLU A 151 -24.80 12.55 -2.27
C GLU A 151 -23.82 12.74 -1.12
N LYS A 152 -24.06 13.75 -0.28
CA LYS A 152 -23.43 13.89 1.03
C LYS A 152 -23.91 12.74 1.91
N PHE A 153 -23.41 11.53 1.66
CA PHE A 153 -23.70 10.41 2.53
C PHE A 153 -23.02 10.68 3.88
N GLN A 154 -23.84 10.92 4.89
CA GLN A 154 -23.45 11.12 6.26
C GLN A 154 -24.20 10.10 7.10
N PHE A 155 -23.47 9.37 7.95
CA PHE A 155 -24.13 8.62 9.01
C PHE A 155 -24.84 9.62 9.92
N SER A 156 -26.11 9.36 10.23
CA SER A 156 -26.75 10.11 11.30
C SER A 156 -26.10 9.75 12.63
N SER A 157 -26.21 10.62 13.64
CA SER A 157 -25.71 10.31 14.98
C SER A 157 -26.25 8.98 15.53
N LYS A 158 -27.52 8.68 15.25
CA LYS A 158 -28.19 7.43 15.64
C LYS A 158 -27.60 6.20 14.95
N ASP A 159 -27.10 6.36 13.73
CA ASP A 159 -26.48 5.25 12.99
C ASP A 159 -25.12 4.91 13.58
N LEU A 160 -24.33 5.92 13.92
CA LEU A 160 -23.03 5.74 14.56
C LEU A 160 -23.15 5.15 15.96
N GLU A 161 -24.21 5.48 16.71
CA GLU A 161 -24.51 4.85 18.01
C GLU A 161 -24.73 3.34 17.91
N LYS A 162 -25.15 2.83 16.74
CA LYS A 162 -25.34 1.40 16.51
C LYS A 162 -24.04 0.70 16.13
N LEU A 163 -23.13 1.38 15.44
CA LEU A 163 -21.87 0.83 14.92
C LEU A 163 -20.79 0.66 16.01
N MET A 164 -21.13 0.06 17.14
CA MET A 164 -20.25 -0.04 18.32
C MET A 164 -19.09 -1.03 18.14
N SER A 165 -19.26 -2.03 17.27
CA SER A 165 -18.28 -3.11 17.04
C SER A 165 -17.44 -2.92 15.78
N LEU A 166 -17.49 -1.73 15.18
CA LEU A 166 -16.94 -1.45 13.86
C LEU A 166 -15.41 -1.62 13.82
N LYS A 167 -14.95 -2.44 12.89
CA LYS A 167 -13.53 -2.77 12.65
C LYS A 167 -12.99 -2.15 11.37
N SER A 168 -13.84 -1.90 10.38
CA SER A 168 -13.39 -1.29 9.12
C SER A 168 -14.40 -0.34 8.52
N ILE A 169 -13.90 0.77 7.99
CA ILE A 169 -14.67 1.73 7.19
C ILE A 169 -13.95 1.91 5.87
N PHE A 170 -14.69 1.75 4.78
CA PHE A 170 -14.28 2.06 3.42
C PHE A 170 -15.19 3.15 2.87
N MET A 171 -14.60 4.24 2.40
CA MET A 171 -15.31 5.32 1.73
C MET A 171 -14.60 5.62 0.42
N PHE A 172 -15.37 5.58 -0.65
CA PHE A 172 -14.93 5.91 -2.01
C PHE A 172 -15.84 7.00 -2.56
N GLY A 173 -15.27 8.08 -3.09
CA GLY A 173 -16.04 8.95 -3.97
C GLY A 173 -15.44 10.33 -4.16
N TYR A 174 -15.77 10.94 -5.29
CA TYR A 174 -15.37 12.29 -5.65
C TYR A 174 -16.22 13.30 -4.87
N LYS A 175 -15.58 14.19 -4.09
CA LYS A 175 -16.25 15.27 -3.33
C LYS A 175 -17.05 14.85 -2.09
N TYR A 176 -16.66 13.75 -1.45
CA TYR A 176 -17.20 13.41 -0.13
C TYR A 176 -16.73 14.42 0.93
N ILE A 177 -17.66 15.19 1.48
CA ILE A 177 -17.44 15.91 2.74
C ILE A 177 -17.71 14.94 3.87
N CYS A 178 -16.66 14.33 4.40
CA CYS A 178 -16.75 13.43 5.54
C CYS A 178 -16.53 14.22 6.85
N ASP A 179 -17.53 14.28 7.73
CA ASP A 179 -17.28 14.67 9.12
C ASP A 179 -16.68 13.46 9.88
N ILE A 180 -15.37 13.30 9.70
CA ILE A 180 -14.61 12.21 10.30
C ILE A 180 -14.51 12.33 11.84
N CYS A 181 -14.92 13.46 12.44
CA CYS A 181 -14.89 13.64 13.90
C CYS A 181 -15.70 12.56 14.62
N GLN A 182 -16.81 12.14 14.00
CA GLN A 182 -17.70 11.15 14.58
C GLN A 182 -17.12 9.73 14.46
N ILE A 183 -16.33 9.47 13.40
CA ILE A 183 -15.63 8.18 13.21
C ILE A 183 -14.64 7.91 14.35
N CYS A 184 -14.03 8.95 14.92
CA CYS A 184 -13.08 8.82 16.04
C CYS A 184 -13.70 8.22 17.32
N ASN A 185 -15.03 8.05 17.39
CA ASN A 185 -15.68 7.38 18.51
C ASN A 185 -15.66 5.83 18.38
N HIS A 186 -15.35 5.27 17.21
CA HIS A 186 -15.28 3.82 17.01
C HIS A 186 -13.94 3.25 17.45
N MET A 187 -13.76 3.06 18.76
CA MET A 187 -12.48 2.73 19.38
C MET A 187 -11.86 1.40 18.89
N TYR A 188 -12.66 0.48 18.34
CA TYR A 188 -12.22 -0.82 17.81
C TYR A 188 -11.82 -0.81 16.33
N LEU A 189 -11.88 0.35 15.67
CA LEU A 189 -11.55 0.48 14.26
C LEU A 189 -10.09 0.10 14.00
N ARG A 190 -9.86 -0.78 13.03
CA ARG A 190 -8.53 -1.27 12.61
C ARG A 190 -8.14 -0.75 11.24
N VAL A 191 -9.12 -0.56 10.35
CA VAL A 191 -8.92 -0.09 8.98
C VAL A 191 -9.83 1.10 8.71
N LEU A 192 -9.22 2.21 8.33
CA LEU A 192 -9.91 3.40 7.85
C LEU A 192 -9.39 3.70 6.44
N TYR A 193 -10.20 3.36 5.44
CA TYR A 193 -9.88 3.50 4.03
C TYR A 193 -10.70 4.64 3.45
N LEU A 194 -10.06 5.77 3.20
CA LEU A 194 -10.69 6.99 2.72
C LEU A 194 -10.01 7.43 1.41
N HIS A 195 -10.62 7.07 0.29
CA HIS A 195 -10.04 7.31 -1.05
C HIS A 195 -10.85 8.36 -1.81
N GLN A 196 -10.14 9.33 -2.40
CA GLN A 196 -10.72 10.42 -3.20
C GLN A 196 -11.63 11.41 -2.44
N ILE A 197 -11.53 11.46 -1.10
CA ILE A 197 -12.42 12.29 -0.28
C ILE A 197 -11.98 13.76 -0.15
N GLU A 198 -12.95 14.68 0.01
CA GLU A 198 -12.69 16.08 0.36
C GLU A 198 -12.55 16.21 1.89
N LEU A 199 -11.31 16.10 2.35
CA LEU A 199 -10.93 16.20 3.75
C LEU A 199 -9.68 17.06 3.85
N SER A 200 -9.79 18.29 4.38
CA SER A 200 -8.63 19.18 4.52
C SER A 200 -7.71 18.78 5.67
N ALA A 201 -8.27 18.26 6.77
CA ALA A 201 -7.49 17.84 7.94
C ALA A 201 -8.17 16.67 8.67
N LEU A 202 -7.37 15.80 9.29
CA LEU A 202 -7.89 14.87 10.30
C LEU A 202 -8.12 15.63 11.62
N PRO A 203 -9.15 15.25 12.39
CA PRO A 203 -9.44 15.86 13.69
C PRO A 203 -8.40 15.43 14.71
N GLU A 204 -8.14 16.31 15.68
CA GLU A 204 -7.27 16.00 16.81
C GLU A 204 -7.81 14.84 17.67
N SER A 205 -9.08 14.43 17.51
CA SER A 205 -9.62 13.24 18.20
C SER A 205 -9.18 11.91 17.60
N ILE A 206 -8.41 11.89 16.51
CA ILE A 206 -7.97 10.65 15.84
C ILE A 206 -7.23 9.71 16.79
N TYR A 207 -6.51 10.24 17.81
CA TYR A 207 -5.81 9.43 18.82
C TYR A 207 -6.70 8.43 19.56
N LYS A 208 -8.02 8.64 19.57
CA LYS A 208 -8.98 7.72 20.21
C LYS A 208 -9.01 6.35 19.52
N LEU A 209 -8.63 6.28 18.24
CA LEU A 209 -8.60 5.06 17.43
C LEU A 209 -7.35 4.22 17.75
N LYS A 210 -7.21 3.81 19.02
CA LYS A 210 -6.01 3.10 19.52
C LYS A 210 -5.75 1.76 18.82
N HIS A 211 -6.76 1.16 18.20
CA HIS A 211 -6.65 -0.10 17.47
C HIS A 211 -6.41 0.08 15.97
N LEU A 212 -6.30 1.31 15.46
CA LEU A 212 -6.09 1.58 14.04
C LEU A 212 -4.72 1.06 13.60
N ARG A 213 -4.71 0.28 12.52
CA ARG A 213 -3.53 -0.33 11.91
C ARG A 213 -3.31 0.12 10.48
N TYR A 214 -4.39 0.47 9.77
CA TYR A 214 -4.34 0.94 8.40
C TYR A 214 -5.12 2.23 8.25
N LEU A 215 -4.46 3.28 7.77
CA LEU A 215 -5.04 4.57 7.44
C LEU A 215 -4.69 4.93 5.99
N ASN A 216 -5.69 4.99 5.13
CA ASN A 216 -5.53 5.46 3.77
C ASN A 216 -6.32 6.76 3.58
N LEU A 217 -5.63 7.77 3.07
CA LEU A 217 -6.10 9.12 2.76
C LEU A 217 -5.68 9.52 1.33
N SER A 218 -5.47 8.51 0.48
CA SER A 218 -5.00 8.71 -0.89
C SER A 218 -6.00 9.49 -1.73
N ARG A 219 -5.48 10.34 -2.63
CA ARG A 219 -6.24 11.24 -3.50
C ARG A 219 -7.20 12.16 -2.72
N SER A 220 -6.93 12.43 -1.44
CA SER A 220 -7.72 13.36 -0.65
C SER A 220 -7.13 14.77 -0.67
N SER A 221 -7.94 15.77 -0.35
CA SER A 221 -7.49 17.17 -0.25
C SER A 221 -6.71 17.49 1.03
N ILE A 222 -6.21 16.48 1.76
CA ILE A 222 -5.58 16.68 3.07
C ILE A 222 -4.27 17.44 2.91
N ASP A 223 -4.10 18.52 3.67
CA ASP A 223 -2.90 19.36 3.61
C ASP A 223 -2.06 19.32 4.91
N VAL A 224 -2.67 18.89 6.02
CA VAL A 224 -2.01 18.73 7.34
C VAL A 224 -2.55 17.49 8.08
N LEU A 225 -1.63 16.77 8.75
CA LEU A 225 -1.99 15.77 9.76
C LEU A 225 -1.89 16.36 11.18
N PRO A 226 -2.80 16.01 12.10
CA PRO A 226 -2.80 16.48 13.48
C PRO A 226 -1.61 15.92 14.25
N LYS A 227 -1.12 16.67 15.24
CA LYS A 227 0.02 16.21 16.06
C LYS A 227 -0.32 14.94 16.84
N SER A 228 -1.58 14.79 17.23
CA SER A 228 -2.11 13.62 17.94
C SER A 228 -2.02 12.31 17.16
N ILE A 229 -1.67 12.32 15.86
CA ILE A 229 -1.39 11.10 15.11
C ILE A 229 -0.34 10.22 15.82
N MET A 230 0.59 10.84 16.56
CA MET A 230 1.61 10.15 17.35
C MET A 230 1.06 9.13 18.36
N TYR A 231 -0.21 9.24 18.75
CA TYR A 231 -0.84 8.32 19.70
C TYR A 231 -1.41 7.05 19.05
N LEU A 232 -1.40 6.95 17.71
CA LEU A 232 -1.83 5.77 16.96
C LEU A 232 -0.75 4.68 16.97
N GLN A 233 -0.41 4.19 18.16
CA GLN A 233 0.72 3.29 18.38
C GLN A 233 0.60 1.92 17.69
N ASN A 234 -0.58 1.54 17.19
CA ASN A 234 -0.77 0.31 16.40
C ASN A 234 -0.76 0.54 14.89
N LEU A 235 -0.59 1.79 14.42
CA LEU A 235 -0.63 2.11 13.00
C LEU A 235 0.59 1.49 12.29
N GLN A 236 0.32 0.68 11.27
CA GLN A 236 1.30 -0.05 10.47
C GLN A 236 1.39 0.50 9.05
N TYR A 237 0.28 0.97 8.50
CA TYR A 237 0.18 1.48 7.13
C TYR A 237 -0.43 2.88 7.14
N LEU A 238 0.29 3.86 6.59
CA LEU A 238 -0.18 5.21 6.35
C LEU A 238 0.00 5.56 4.87
N ILE A 239 -1.11 5.69 4.16
CA ILE A 239 -1.15 5.93 2.71
C ILE A 239 -1.69 7.33 2.44
N LEU A 240 -0.88 8.19 1.85
CA LEU A 240 -1.16 9.60 1.55
C LEU A 240 -0.98 9.93 0.06
N SER A 241 -0.84 8.91 -0.80
CA SER A 241 -0.63 9.04 -2.24
C SER A 241 -1.52 10.09 -2.89
N TYR A 242 -0.97 10.94 -3.76
CA TYR A 242 -1.73 11.99 -4.46
C TYR A 242 -2.50 12.95 -3.54
N SER A 243 -2.03 13.19 -2.30
CA SER A 243 -2.65 14.17 -1.41
C SER A 243 -2.02 15.57 -1.54
N SER A 244 -2.67 16.56 -0.94
CA SER A 244 -2.19 17.95 -0.89
C SER A 244 -1.23 18.23 0.27
N ILE A 245 -0.72 17.18 0.94
CA ILE A 245 0.11 17.32 2.15
C ILE A 245 1.36 18.15 1.85
N LYS A 246 1.61 19.17 2.66
CA LYS A 246 2.79 20.04 2.50
C LYS A 246 3.95 19.63 3.39
N VAL A 247 3.62 19.24 4.63
CA VAL A 247 4.57 18.85 5.67
C VAL A 247 3.90 17.78 6.55
N LEU A 248 4.66 16.76 6.94
CA LEU A 248 4.22 15.81 7.96
C LEU A 248 4.54 16.38 9.36
N PRO A 249 3.67 16.20 10.37
CA PRO A 249 3.96 16.65 11.71
C PRO A 249 5.22 15.94 12.23
N GLU A 250 6.15 16.66 12.85
CA GLU A 250 7.38 16.07 13.43
C GLU A 250 7.07 14.94 14.42
N SER A 251 5.89 14.93 15.03
CA SER A 251 5.45 13.87 15.94
C SER A 251 5.13 12.53 15.27
N ILE A 252 5.06 12.46 13.94
CA ILE A 252 4.85 11.20 13.20
C ILE A 252 5.96 10.18 13.48
N VAL A 253 7.16 10.64 13.85
CA VAL A 253 8.32 9.80 14.17
C VAL A 253 8.11 8.93 15.42
N TYR A 254 7.10 9.23 16.24
CA TYR A 254 6.74 8.43 17.41
C TYR A 254 5.81 7.24 17.08
N LEU A 255 5.48 7.02 15.80
CA LEU A 255 4.73 5.84 15.35
C LEU A 255 5.65 4.62 15.24
N GLN A 256 5.96 3.99 16.38
CA GLN A 256 6.96 2.92 16.48
C GLN A 256 6.64 1.66 15.68
N ASN A 257 5.36 1.42 15.35
CA ASN A 257 4.91 0.26 14.59
C ASN A 257 4.64 0.55 13.11
N LEU A 258 4.90 1.78 12.64
CA LEU A 258 4.68 2.12 11.23
C LEU A 258 5.68 1.38 10.35
N GLN A 259 5.17 0.54 9.45
CA GLN A 259 5.96 -0.27 8.52
C GLN A 259 5.93 0.30 7.10
N VAL A 260 4.83 0.96 6.74
CA VAL A 260 4.61 1.47 5.39
C VAL A 260 4.13 2.91 5.47
N LEU A 261 4.89 3.81 4.85
CA LEU A 261 4.54 5.22 4.64
C LEU A 261 4.61 5.52 3.14
N ILE A 262 3.44 5.71 2.51
CA ILE A 262 3.35 6.01 1.09
C ILE A 262 2.94 7.47 0.91
N LEU A 263 3.80 8.23 0.25
CA LEU A 263 3.68 9.67 -0.03
C LEU A 263 3.84 9.94 -1.53
N ASP A 264 3.72 8.92 -2.38
CA ASP A 264 3.93 9.08 -3.82
C ASP A 264 2.96 10.12 -4.41
N HIS A 265 3.44 10.88 -5.38
CA HIS A 265 2.72 11.96 -6.05
C HIS A 265 2.13 13.02 -5.10
N CYS A 266 2.67 13.19 -3.89
CA CYS A 266 2.40 14.36 -3.04
C CYS A 266 3.22 15.56 -3.55
N SER A 267 2.82 16.17 -4.66
CA SER A 267 3.60 17.19 -5.37
C SER A 267 3.92 18.44 -4.53
N ASN A 268 3.11 18.72 -3.50
CA ASN A 268 3.28 19.86 -2.59
C ASN A 268 4.14 19.55 -1.34
N LEU A 269 4.51 18.28 -1.12
CA LEU A 269 5.31 17.87 0.03
C LEU A 269 6.71 18.47 -0.10
N CYS A 270 7.06 19.42 0.77
CA CYS A 270 8.33 20.13 0.68
C CYS A 270 9.38 19.66 1.69
N LYS A 271 8.94 18.96 2.75
CA LYS A 271 9.82 18.48 3.82
C LYS A 271 9.27 17.23 4.50
N LEU A 272 10.17 16.30 4.82
CA LEU A 272 9.95 15.19 5.73
C LEU A 272 10.45 15.52 7.15
N PRO A 273 9.96 14.84 8.20
CA PRO A 273 10.40 15.05 9.58
C PRO A 273 11.90 14.80 9.76
N GLU A 274 12.58 15.66 10.54
CA GLU A 274 14.03 15.48 10.81
C GLU A 274 14.31 14.23 11.65
N GLY A 275 13.32 13.79 12.43
CA GLY A 275 13.40 12.59 13.26
C GLY A 275 13.14 11.27 12.52
N LEU A 276 13.09 11.26 11.18
CA LEU A 276 12.73 10.06 10.41
C LEU A 276 13.59 8.84 10.77
N ARG A 277 14.88 9.06 11.06
CA ARG A 277 15.84 8.04 11.55
C ARG A 277 15.39 7.22 12.75
N TYR A 278 14.43 7.70 13.54
CA TYR A 278 13.92 6.98 14.72
C TYR A 278 12.83 5.94 14.39
N MET A 279 12.37 5.87 13.14
CA MET A 279 11.30 4.97 12.70
C MET A 279 11.84 3.59 12.27
N SER A 280 12.48 2.87 13.18
CA SER A 280 13.21 1.62 12.88
C SER A 280 12.36 0.45 12.33
N SER A 281 11.04 0.49 12.54
CA SER A 281 10.09 -0.49 11.97
C SER A 281 9.72 -0.22 10.52
N LEU A 282 10.10 0.94 9.97
CA LEU A 282 9.73 1.34 8.62
C LEU A 282 10.43 0.45 7.59
N GLN A 283 9.63 -0.21 6.76
CA GLN A 283 10.08 -1.12 5.71
C GLN A 283 9.84 -0.53 4.32
N HIS A 284 8.84 0.33 4.17
CA HIS A 284 8.49 0.94 2.88
C HIS A 284 8.28 2.43 3.06
N LEU A 285 9.08 3.23 2.36
CA LEU A 285 8.95 4.66 2.23
C LEU A 285 8.88 5.00 0.74
N ASP A 286 7.70 5.35 0.25
CA ASP A 286 7.54 5.80 -1.13
C ASP A 286 7.35 7.31 -1.18
N ILE A 287 8.27 7.99 -1.86
CA ILE A 287 8.28 9.44 -2.07
C ILE A 287 8.43 9.78 -3.56
N CYS A 288 8.12 8.86 -4.47
CA CYS A 288 8.16 9.15 -5.90
C CYS A 288 7.20 10.28 -6.27
N GLY A 289 7.56 11.16 -7.21
CA GLY A 289 6.66 12.22 -7.67
C GLY A 289 6.37 13.33 -6.63
N THR A 290 7.18 13.43 -5.57
CA THR A 290 7.13 14.57 -4.63
C THR A 290 8.01 15.72 -5.15
N ASP A 291 7.55 16.42 -6.20
CA ASP A 291 8.37 17.39 -6.95
C ASP A 291 8.91 18.56 -6.10
N SER A 292 8.20 18.92 -5.03
CA SER A 292 8.62 19.98 -4.09
C SER A 292 9.62 19.51 -3.03
N LEU A 293 9.83 18.20 -2.87
CA LEU A 293 10.70 17.63 -1.85
C LEU A 293 12.16 17.83 -2.27
N LYS A 294 12.89 18.65 -1.51
CA LYS A 294 14.27 19.02 -1.88
C LYS A 294 15.26 17.91 -1.58
N HIS A 295 15.15 17.29 -0.41
CA HIS A 295 16.08 16.27 0.08
C HIS A 295 15.36 15.38 1.09
N LEU A 296 15.91 14.18 1.29
CA LEU A 296 15.62 13.37 2.49
C LEU A 296 16.27 14.01 3.73
N PRO A 297 15.72 13.83 4.95
CA PRO A 297 16.38 14.26 6.18
C PRO A 297 17.64 13.43 6.43
N SER A 298 18.63 13.95 7.14
CA SER A 298 19.86 13.20 7.45
C SER A 298 19.61 12.05 8.44
N GLY A 299 20.37 10.97 8.31
CA GLY A 299 20.26 9.77 9.13
C GLY A 299 19.34 8.68 8.55
N VAL A 300 19.09 8.68 7.24
CA VAL A 300 18.29 7.64 6.56
C VAL A 300 18.94 6.27 6.74
N GLN A 301 20.27 6.20 6.85
CA GLN A 301 21.04 4.97 7.10
C GLN A 301 20.58 4.18 8.36
N GLU A 302 19.94 4.86 9.33
CA GLU A 302 19.40 4.23 10.54
C GLU A 302 18.13 3.41 10.27
N LEU A 303 17.48 3.60 9.11
CA LEU A 303 16.32 2.84 8.65
C LEU A 303 16.71 1.46 8.10
N THR A 304 17.40 0.67 8.91
CA THR A 304 17.99 -0.62 8.50
C THR A 304 16.98 -1.69 8.07
N SER A 305 15.69 -1.53 8.43
CA SER A 305 14.60 -2.40 7.99
C SER A 305 14.02 -2.05 6.60
N LEU A 306 14.49 -0.98 5.98
CA LEU A 306 13.90 -0.42 4.76
C LEU A 306 14.21 -1.30 3.52
N LYS A 307 13.15 -1.80 2.90
CA LYS A 307 13.17 -2.65 1.69
C LYS A 307 12.77 -1.87 0.44
N TRP A 308 11.92 -0.86 0.60
CA TRP A 308 11.41 -0.04 -0.49
C TRP A 308 11.71 1.44 -0.25
N LEU A 309 12.64 1.98 -1.05
CA LEU A 309 12.94 3.39 -1.19
C LEU A 309 13.27 3.66 -2.67
N PRO A 310 12.25 3.75 -3.53
CA PRO A 310 12.45 3.76 -4.99
C PRO A 310 13.14 5.02 -5.50
N TRP A 311 13.23 6.08 -4.69
CA TRP A 311 13.86 7.35 -5.06
C TRP A 311 14.69 7.92 -3.91
N PHE A 312 15.97 8.19 -4.19
CA PHE A 312 16.94 8.77 -3.26
C PHE A 312 17.58 10.02 -3.88
N PRO A 313 17.10 11.23 -3.54
CA PRO A 313 17.73 12.47 -4.00
C PRO A 313 18.95 12.81 -3.14
N VAL A 314 20.15 12.67 -3.71
CA VAL A 314 21.41 13.04 -3.03
C VAL A 314 21.44 14.54 -2.74
N SER A 315 21.79 14.91 -1.51
CA SER A 315 22.01 16.30 -1.09
C SER A 315 23.49 16.56 -0.79
N ASN A 316 24.01 17.70 -1.26
CA ASN A 316 25.33 18.23 -0.90
C ASN A 316 25.29 19.25 0.25
N GLU A 317 24.10 19.75 0.61
CA GLU A 317 23.90 20.73 1.69
C GLU A 317 23.31 20.06 2.94
N SER A 318 22.07 20.40 3.29
CA SER A 318 21.28 19.78 4.35
C SER A 318 20.51 18.59 3.78
N GLY A 319 20.72 17.39 4.31
CA GLY A 319 19.94 16.21 3.94
C GLY A 319 20.77 14.94 3.88
N ALA A 320 20.17 13.89 3.34
CA ALA A 320 20.83 12.60 3.17
C ALA A 320 21.92 12.67 2.10
N LYS A 321 23.14 12.29 2.49
CA LYS A 321 24.26 12.13 1.57
C LYS A 321 24.25 10.74 0.95
N ILE A 322 24.98 10.58 -0.15
CA ILE A 322 25.12 9.28 -0.83
C ILE A 322 25.66 8.18 0.08
N GLY A 323 26.56 8.52 1.01
CA GLY A 323 27.10 7.56 1.98
C GLY A 323 26.06 6.95 2.93
N GLU A 324 24.91 7.62 3.13
CA GLU A 324 23.84 7.07 3.96
C GLU A 324 23.12 5.88 3.30
N LEU A 325 23.32 5.66 2.00
CA LEU A 325 22.87 4.44 1.35
C LEU A 325 23.65 3.21 1.82
N GLY A 326 24.88 3.38 2.32
CA GLY A 326 25.79 2.29 2.69
C GLY A 326 25.13 1.19 3.54
N ASP A 327 24.36 1.59 4.56
CA ASP A 327 23.73 0.66 5.51
C ASP A 327 22.37 0.10 5.06
N LEU A 328 21.79 0.61 3.97
CA LEU A 328 20.46 0.23 3.46
C LEU A 328 20.52 -1.01 2.56
N ASN A 329 20.93 -2.14 3.13
CA ASN A 329 21.24 -3.36 2.36
C ASN A 329 20.01 -4.21 1.97
N LEU A 330 18.82 -3.86 2.46
CA LEU A 330 17.58 -4.58 2.15
C LEU A 330 16.83 -4.01 0.93
N LEU A 331 17.32 -2.93 0.32
CA LEU A 331 16.65 -2.28 -0.81
C LEU A 331 16.59 -3.18 -2.05
N GLU A 332 15.40 -3.27 -2.65
CA GLU A 332 15.15 -4.12 -3.83
C GLU A 332 15.16 -3.33 -5.16
N ARG A 333 14.75 -2.06 -5.12
CA ARG A 333 14.78 -1.12 -6.25
C ARG A 333 15.20 0.25 -5.75
N LEU A 334 16.05 0.94 -6.50
CA LEU A 334 16.59 2.24 -6.12
C LEU A 334 16.83 3.12 -7.34
N ARG A 335 16.31 4.36 -7.31
CA ARG A 335 16.78 5.44 -8.17
C ARG A 335 17.61 6.42 -7.36
N ILE A 336 18.89 6.57 -7.69
CA ILE A 336 19.76 7.59 -7.10
C ILE A 336 19.73 8.80 -8.01
N ALA A 337 19.13 9.88 -7.53
CA ALA A 337 18.98 11.12 -8.27
C ALA A 337 19.86 12.23 -7.72
N LYS A 338 20.12 13.23 -8.56
CA LYS A 338 20.98 14.37 -8.26
C LYS A 338 22.43 13.97 -8.00
N LEU A 339 22.93 13.02 -8.80
CA LEU A 339 24.30 12.51 -8.66
C LEU A 339 25.39 13.56 -8.91
N GLU A 340 25.03 14.69 -9.55
CA GLU A 340 25.89 15.89 -9.61
C GLU A 340 26.36 16.42 -8.25
N ASN A 341 25.69 16.03 -7.16
CA ASN A 341 25.97 16.47 -5.81
C ASN A 341 27.03 15.60 -5.11
N VAL A 342 27.53 14.54 -5.77
CA VAL A 342 28.55 13.64 -5.23
C VAL A 342 29.93 14.12 -5.67
N GLU A 343 30.84 14.27 -4.71
CA GLU A 343 32.20 14.75 -4.92
C GLU A 343 33.19 13.58 -5.06
N GLY A 344 33.44 13.19 -6.30
CA GLY A 344 34.47 12.24 -6.69
C GLY A 344 34.27 10.80 -6.22
N LEU A 345 35.27 9.98 -6.56
CA LEU A 345 35.22 8.53 -6.38
C LEU A 345 35.12 8.08 -4.91
N SER A 346 35.74 8.83 -4.00
CA SER A 346 35.78 8.46 -2.57
C SER A 346 34.42 8.62 -1.89
N GLU A 347 33.64 9.64 -2.24
CA GLU A 347 32.31 9.83 -1.68
C GLU A 347 31.32 8.81 -2.27
N ALA A 348 31.39 8.57 -3.57
CA ALA A 348 30.55 7.58 -4.27
C ALA A 348 30.69 6.16 -3.69
N LYS A 349 31.92 5.75 -3.32
CA LYS A 349 32.18 4.45 -2.68
C LYS A 349 31.42 4.22 -1.37
N ASN A 350 31.04 5.29 -0.67
CA ASN A 350 30.29 5.16 0.58
C ASN A 350 28.85 4.69 0.37
N ALA A 351 28.30 4.75 -0.86
CA ALA A 351 27.00 4.14 -1.15
C ALA A 351 27.01 2.61 -1.00
N ASP A 352 28.20 1.99 -1.12
CA ASP A 352 28.43 0.55 -1.02
C ASP A 352 27.41 -0.29 -1.81
N LEU A 353 27.16 0.08 -3.07
CA LEU A 353 26.16 -0.62 -3.90
C LEU A 353 26.56 -2.06 -4.20
N LYS A 354 27.86 -2.37 -4.20
CA LYS A 354 28.38 -3.73 -4.33
C LYS A 354 27.89 -4.69 -3.24
N CYS A 355 27.58 -4.21 -2.03
CA CYS A 355 27.11 -5.07 -0.93
C CYS A 355 25.59 -5.28 -0.94
N LYS A 356 24.85 -4.55 -1.79
CA LYS A 356 23.38 -4.60 -1.88
C LYS A 356 22.91 -5.75 -2.76
N SER A 357 23.05 -6.98 -2.28
CA SER A 357 22.71 -8.20 -3.03
C SER A 357 21.20 -8.37 -3.31
N ASN A 358 20.34 -7.69 -2.56
CA ASN A 358 18.89 -7.69 -2.79
C ASN A 358 18.45 -6.70 -3.87
N LEU A 359 19.33 -5.77 -4.27
CA LEU A 359 19.01 -4.74 -5.25
C LEU A 359 18.92 -5.37 -6.65
N LEU A 360 17.74 -5.31 -7.26
CA LEU A 360 17.45 -5.89 -8.57
C LEU A 360 17.36 -4.84 -9.67
N VAL A 361 16.97 -3.61 -9.32
CA VAL A 361 16.79 -2.50 -10.27
C VAL A 361 17.49 -1.26 -9.75
N LEU A 362 18.40 -0.70 -10.54
CA LEU A 362 19.12 0.53 -10.21
C LEU A 362 19.01 1.55 -11.35
N ASP A 363 18.49 2.73 -11.02
CA ASP A 363 18.47 3.90 -11.89
C ASP A 363 19.45 4.94 -11.34
N LEU A 364 20.34 5.48 -12.17
CA LEU A 364 21.23 6.59 -11.84
C LEU A 364 20.83 7.84 -12.63
N GLU A 365 20.64 8.97 -11.97
CA GLU A 365 20.14 10.20 -12.60
C GLU A 365 20.98 11.44 -12.23
N TRP A 366 21.46 12.14 -13.27
CA TRP A 366 22.13 13.44 -13.20
C TRP A 366 21.25 14.56 -13.75
N LYS A 367 21.36 15.78 -13.21
CA LYS A 367 20.77 16.97 -13.85
C LYS A 367 21.60 17.44 -15.05
N GLY A 368 20.90 17.79 -16.13
CA GLY A 368 21.48 18.05 -17.46
C GLY A 368 22.27 19.34 -17.69
N TYR A 369 22.69 20.07 -16.65
CA TYR A 369 23.45 21.32 -16.82
C TYR A 369 24.84 21.29 -16.14
N HIS A 370 25.32 20.12 -15.72
CA HIS A 370 26.64 19.99 -15.10
C HIS A 370 27.74 19.90 -16.16
N MET A 371 28.85 20.62 -15.92
CA MET A 371 29.95 20.86 -16.86
C MET A 371 31.20 20.00 -16.56
N SER A 372 31.09 19.01 -15.67
CA SER A 372 32.25 18.31 -15.08
C SER A 372 32.22 16.81 -15.39
N GLU A 373 32.51 16.46 -16.64
CA GLU A 373 32.59 15.07 -17.12
C GLU A 373 33.55 14.21 -16.26
N ASP A 374 34.70 14.77 -15.84
CA ASP A 374 35.69 14.08 -15.02
C ASP A 374 35.12 13.59 -13.67
N ASN A 375 34.27 14.39 -13.03
CA ASN A 375 33.65 14.02 -11.75
C ASN A 375 32.59 12.93 -11.94
N ASP A 376 31.82 13.00 -13.02
CA ASP A 376 30.77 12.01 -13.28
C ASP A 376 31.36 10.62 -13.57
N GLU A 377 32.51 10.56 -14.26
CA GLU A 377 33.27 9.33 -14.46
C GLU A 377 33.78 8.77 -13.12
N GLU A 378 34.41 9.60 -12.29
CA GLU A 378 34.85 9.19 -10.94
C GLU A 378 33.69 8.68 -10.07
N VAL A 379 32.52 9.32 -10.13
CA VAL A 379 31.33 8.90 -9.38
C VAL A 379 30.80 7.57 -9.91
N LEU A 380 30.69 7.39 -11.22
CA LEU A 380 30.28 6.13 -11.84
C LEU A 380 31.22 4.98 -11.48
N GLU A 381 32.53 5.22 -11.51
CA GLU A 381 33.54 4.24 -11.08
C GLU A 381 33.42 3.90 -9.59
N GLY A 382 33.16 4.89 -8.73
CA GLY A 382 33.05 4.69 -7.29
C GLY A 382 31.78 3.97 -6.84
N LEU A 383 30.67 4.10 -7.59
CA LEU A 383 29.38 3.50 -7.25
C LEU A 383 29.40 1.97 -7.27
N GLU A 384 30.14 1.36 -8.20
CA GLU A 384 30.41 -0.09 -8.28
C GLU A 384 29.18 -0.99 -7.92
N PRO A 385 28.11 -1.01 -8.75
CA PRO A 385 26.89 -1.73 -8.40
C PRO A 385 27.07 -3.26 -8.35
N ASN A 386 26.28 -3.92 -7.50
CA ASN A 386 26.32 -5.39 -7.36
C ASN A 386 25.97 -6.10 -8.69
N PRO A 387 26.72 -7.15 -9.09
CA PRO A 387 26.44 -7.92 -10.31
C PRO A 387 25.08 -8.64 -10.37
N CYS A 388 24.35 -8.73 -9.27
CA CYS A 388 23.02 -9.37 -9.20
C CYS A 388 21.88 -8.49 -9.77
N LEU A 389 22.17 -7.26 -10.19
CA LEU A 389 21.19 -6.38 -10.84
C LEU A 389 20.58 -7.06 -12.07
N LYS A 390 19.25 -6.96 -12.18
CA LYS A 390 18.49 -7.40 -13.36
C LYS A 390 18.27 -6.26 -14.35
N GLU A 391 18.15 -5.05 -13.84
CA GLU A 391 17.95 -3.84 -14.64
C GLU A 391 18.88 -2.73 -14.11
N PHE A 392 19.57 -2.07 -15.04
CA PHE A 392 20.47 -0.95 -14.74
C PHE A 392 20.27 0.14 -15.78
N TRP A 393 20.00 1.35 -15.32
CA TRP A 393 19.69 2.49 -16.17
C TRP A 393 20.51 3.71 -15.74
N VAL A 394 21.07 4.41 -16.71
CA VAL A 394 21.77 5.69 -16.49
C VAL A 394 21.06 6.75 -17.31
N TYR A 395 20.55 7.77 -16.62
CA TYR A 395 19.84 8.90 -17.20
C TYR A 395 20.74 10.13 -17.15
N LEU A 396 21.39 10.39 -18.29
CA LEU A 396 22.04 11.66 -18.57
C LEU A 396 21.01 12.52 -19.32
N VAL A 397 20.69 13.71 -18.82
CA VAL A 397 19.69 14.59 -19.46
C VAL A 397 20.20 15.20 -20.79
N THR A 398 21.38 14.80 -21.26
CA THR A 398 21.91 15.05 -22.62
C THR A 398 21.38 14.05 -23.64
N TRP A 399 20.05 14.01 -23.89
CA TRP A 399 19.37 13.47 -25.09
C TRP A 399 19.82 12.14 -25.74
N GLU A 400 20.61 11.30 -25.08
CA GLU A 400 20.94 9.96 -25.54
C GLU A 400 20.64 8.96 -24.43
N ARG A 401 19.65 8.09 -24.66
CA ARG A 401 19.48 6.87 -23.88
C ARG A 401 20.71 6.00 -24.13
N ILE A 402 21.72 6.07 -23.27
CA ILE A 402 22.78 5.08 -23.28
C ILE A 402 22.21 3.81 -22.63
N PHE A 403 21.76 2.88 -23.45
CA PHE A 403 21.43 1.53 -23.03
C PHE A 403 22.76 0.81 -22.74
N LEU A 404 23.26 0.91 -21.51
CA LEU A 404 24.32 0.02 -21.06
C LEU A 404 23.66 -1.29 -20.64
N GLN A 405 23.44 -2.19 -21.60
CA GLN A 405 23.30 -3.60 -21.28
C GLN A 405 24.67 -4.07 -20.80
N VAL A 406 24.97 -3.87 -19.51
CA VAL A 406 26.20 -4.38 -18.92
C VAL A 406 26.07 -5.89 -18.80
N GLY A 407 26.35 -6.58 -19.90
CA GLY A 407 26.68 -7.98 -19.87
C GLY A 407 28.02 -8.13 -19.16
N TRP A 408 28.00 -8.35 -17.84
CA TRP A 408 29.13 -8.98 -17.19
C TRP A 408 29.24 -10.38 -17.77
N SER A 409 30.14 -10.53 -18.74
CA SER A 409 30.56 -11.84 -19.25
C SER A 409 31.32 -12.52 -18.11
N ILE A 410 30.89 -13.74 -17.76
CA ILE A 410 31.58 -14.64 -16.82
C ILE A 410 33.03 -14.87 -17.25
#